data_AF-A0A957DS21-F1
#
_entry.id   AF-A0A957DS21-F1
#
_cell.length_a   1.000
_cell.length_b   1.000
_cell.length_c   1.000
_cell.angle_alpha   90.00
_cell.angle_beta   90.00
_cell.angle_gamma   90.00
#
_symmetry.space_group_name_H-M   'P 1'
#
loop_
_entity.id
_entity.type
_entity.pdbx_description
1 polymer ?
#
loop_
_entity_poly.entity_id
_entity_poly.type
_entity_poly.pdbx_seq_one_letter_code
_entity_poly.pdbx_strand_id
1 'polypeptide(L)'
;MLRILSGILRPRRTPGNATIHFVPHEVTGDADGIELVTIGEAGDFNEPPGRIVSLRFFTVRDRNLDRGPKGIITENIQVEDNPPSTRRMVVRWSATNGAEIQEISYMIIGEA
;
A
#
# COMPACT_ATOMS: atom_id res chain seq x y z
N MET A 1 -18.94 12.56 11.86
CA MET A 1 -17.76 13.41 12.13
C MET A 1 -16.64 13.02 11.17
N LEU A 2 -15.75 13.94 10.77
CA LEU A 2 -14.65 13.56 9.87
C LEU A 2 -13.67 12.64 10.59
N ARG A 3 -13.25 11.56 9.91
CA ARG A 3 -12.22 10.64 10.36
C ARG A 3 -11.14 10.45 9.30
N ILE A 4 -9.89 10.37 9.75
CA ILE A 4 -8.72 10.15 8.90
C ILE A 4 -7.90 8.99 9.46
N LEU A 5 -7.51 8.05 8.60
CA LEU A 5 -6.53 7.01 8.90
C LEU A 5 -5.38 7.14 7.90
N SER A 6 -4.15 7.09 8.39
CA SER A 6 -2.98 7.05 7.51
C SER A 6 -1.94 6.07 8.02
N GLY A 7 -1.09 5.61 7.12
CA GLY A 7 0.10 4.90 7.54
C GLY A 7 0.98 4.42 6.41
N ILE A 8 2.00 3.69 6.81
CA ILE A 8 2.97 3.06 5.92
C ILE A 8 2.85 1.55 6.03
N LEU A 9 2.72 0.91 4.88
CA LEU A 9 2.88 -0.51 4.70
C LEU A 9 4.34 -0.80 4.36
N ARG A 10 4.92 -1.78 5.04
CA ARG A 10 6.19 -2.41 4.69
C ARG A 10 5.92 -3.79 4.09
N PRO A 11 5.94 -3.95 2.75
CA PRO A 11 5.77 -5.25 2.12
C PRO A 11 6.81 -6.26 2.59
N ARG A 12 6.37 -7.51 2.81
CA ARG A 12 7.24 -8.65 3.14
C ARG A 12 7.61 -9.48 1.91
N ARG A 13 6.86 -9.31 0.83
CA ARG A 13 7.10 -9.96 -0.46
C ARG A 13 6.51 -9.14 -1.60
N THR A 14 7.00 -9.39 -2.81
CA THR A 14 6.48 -8.82 -4.05
C THR A 14 6.35 -9.95 -5.10
N PRO A 15 5.18 -10.14 -5.75
CA PRO A 15 3.92 -9.43 -5.52
C PRO A 15 3.29 -9.75 -4.17
N GLY A 16 2.37 -8.91 -3.70
CA GLY A 16 1.71 -9.07 -2.42
C GLY A 16 0.44 -8.26 -2.29
N ASN A 17 -0.28 -8.48 -1.19
CA ASN A 17 -1.45 -7.69 -0.83
C ASN A 17 -1.55 -7.51 0.69
N ALA A 18 -2.13 -6.40 1.13
CA ALA A 18 -2.44 -6.15 2.53
C ALA A 18 -3.88 -5.64 2.68
N THR A 19 -4.51 -6.03 3.78
CA THR A 19 -5.80 -5.49 4.21
C THR A 19 -5.56 -4.53 5.36
N ILE A 20 -5.98 -3.28 5.17
CA ILE A 20 -6.01 -2.25 6.21
C ILE A 20 -7.43 -2.26 6.78
N HIS A 21 -7.56 -2.66 8.05
CA HIS A 21 -8.82 -2.57 8.78
C HIS A 21 -8.89 -1.23 9.50
N PHE A 22 -10.07 -0.63 9.55
CA PHE A 22 -10.23 0.71 10.10
C PHE A 22 -10.47 0.69 11.61
N VAL A 23 -11.05 -0.39 12.15
CA VAL A 23 -11.30 -0.57 13.58
C VAL A 23 -11.04 -2.03 14.02
N PRO A 24 -10.07 -2.27 14.91
CA PRO A 24 -9.00 -1.34 15.25
C PRO A 24 -8.22 -0.96 13.98
N HIS A 25 -7.47 0.15 14.03
CA HIS A 25 -6.62 0.51 12.90
C HIS A 25 -5.45 -0.47 12.83
N GLU A 26 -5.56 -1.48 11.97
CA GLU A 26 -4.60 -2.59 11.86
C GLU A 26 -4.33 -2.97 10.41
N VAL A 27 -3.19 -3.64 10.19
CA VAL A 27 -2.75 -4.13 8.89
C VAL A 27 -2.54 -5.64 8.97
N THR A 28 -3.09 -6.37 8.00
CA THR A 28 -2.96 -7.83 7.87
C THR A 28 -2.58 -8.20 6.44
N GLY A 29 -2.09 -9.43 6.21
CA GLY A 29 -1.68 -9.93 4.89
C GLY A 29 -0.17 -9.90 4.67
N ASP A 30 0.30 -9.44 3.52
CA ASP A 30 1.70 -9.51 3.07
C ASP A 30 2.53 -8.27 3.42
N ALA A 31 2.07 -7.42 4.34
CA ALA A 31 2.81 -6.26 4.82
C ALA A 31 2.62 -6.05 6.32
N ASP A 32 3.58 -5.36 6.93
CA ASP A 32 3.47 -4.82 8.29
C ASP A 32 3.04 -3.34 8.24
N GLY A 33 2.22 -2.91 9.20
CA GLY A 33 1.90 -1.50 9.40
C GLY A 33 2.85 -0.87 10.41
N ILE A 34 3.63 0.15 10.03
CA ILE A 34 4.71 0.70 10.88
C ILE A 34 4.42 2.11 11.44
N GLU A 35 3.59 2.91 10.77
CA GLU A 35 3.25 4.29 11.19
C GLU A 35 1.73 4.50 11.13
N LEU A 36 0.98 3.72 11.91
CA LEU A 36 -0.49 3.78 11.90
C LEU A 36 -1.00 4.97 12.72
N VAL A 37 -1.65 5.93 12.06
CA VAL A 37 -2.20 7.14 12.69
C VAL A 37 -3.70 7.22 12.42
N THR A 38 -4.48 7.53 13.45
CA THR A 38 -5.92 7.79 13.37
C THR A 38 -6.24 9.16 13.96
N ILE A 39 -7.09 9.93 13.27
CA ILE A 39 -7.66 11.19 13.74
C ILE A 39 -9.19 11.08 13.64
N GLY A 40 -9.90 11.52 14.68
CA GLY A 40 -11.36 11.43 14.78
C GLY A 40 -11.82 10.29 15.68
N GLU A 41 -13.13 10.08 15.75
CA GLU A 41 -13.73 9.06 16.63
C GLU A 41 -13.53 7.63 16.11
N ALA A 42 -13.49 6.68 17.04
CA ALA A 42 -13.49 5.25 16.72
C ALA A 42 -14.86 4.82 16.14
N GLY A 43 -14.87 3.88 15.19
CA GLY A 43 -16.07 3.48 14.45
C GLY A 43 -15.81 3.15 12.97
N ASP A 44 -16.72 2.39 12.36
CA ASP A 44 -16.70 2.22 10.90
C ASP A 44 -17.04 3.55 10.20
N PHE A 45 -16.70 3.70 8.92
CA PHE A 45 -17.22 4.84 8.14
C PHE A 45 -18.72 4.63 7.83
N ASN A 46 -19.48 5.72 7.74
CA ASN A 46 -20.90 5.67 7.37
C ASN A 46 -21.08 5.30 5.89
N GLU A 47 -20.16 5.76 5.04
CA GLU A 47 -20.13 5.51 3.60
C GLU A 47 -18.70 5.10 3.17
N PRO A 48 -18.51 4.47 1.98
CA PRO A 48 -17.18 4.21 1.45
C PRO A 48 -16.30 5.47 1.44
N PRO A 49 -15.18 5.49 2.19
CA PRO A 49 -14.36 6.68 2.31
C PRO A 49 -13.54 6.97 1.04
N GLY A 50 -13.06 8.21 0.93
CA GLY A 50 -12.00 8.55 -0.03
C GLY A 50 -10.66 7.95 0.40
N ARG A 51 -9.77 7.73 -0.57
CA ARG A 51 -8.43 7.19 -0.31
C ARG A 51 -7.36 7.76 -1.24
N ILE A 52 -6.12 7.71 -0.78
CA ILE A 52 -4.91 7.93 -1.55
C ILE A 52 -3.94 6.80 -1.19
N VAL A 53 -3.37 6.15 -2.19
CA VAL A 53 -2.31 5.15 -2.03
C VAL A 53 -1.15 5.53 -2.94
N SER A 54 0.07 5.51 -2.41
CA SER A 54 1.27 5.92 -3.15
C SER A 54 2.47 5.04 -2.82
N LEU A 55 3.30 4.80 -3.85
CA LEU A 55 4.63 4.24 -3.68
C LEU A 55 5.53 5.27 -2.99
N ARG A 56 6.23 4.85 -1.94
CA ARG A 56 7.17 5.72 -1.22
C ARG A 56 8.62 5.35 -1.50
N PHE A 57 8.95 4.06 -1.41
CA PHE A 57 10.28 3.54 -1.72
C PHE A 57 10.21 2.21 -2.45
N PHE A 58 11.00 2.09 -3.51
CA PHE A 58 11.23 0.84 -4.23
C PHE A 58 12.69 0.79 -4.69
N THR A 59 13.23 -0.42 -4.81
CA THR A 59 14.55 -0.67 -5.35
C THR A 59 14.40 -1.42 -6.66
N VAL A 60 15.16 -1.03 -7.69
CA VAL A 60 15.29 -1.79 -8.93
C VAL A 60 16.68 -2.43 -8.94
N ARG A 61 16.74 -3.76 -9.04
CA ARG A 61 18.01 -4.48 -9.23
C ARG A 61 18.13 -4.89 -10.69
N ASP A 62 19.05 -4.27 -11.41
CA ASP A 62 19.41 -4.72 -12.74
C ASP A 62 20.20 -6.04 -12.64
N ARG A 63 19.52 -7.17 -12.89
CA ARG A 63 20.15 -8.50 -12.90
C ARG A 63 20.96 -8.78 -14.18
N ASN A 64 20.95 -7.87 -15.16
CA ASN A 64 21.62 -8.04 -16.44
C ASN A 64 22.92 -7.21 -16.57
N LEU A 65 23.33 -6.47 -15.53
CA LEU A 65 24.61 -5.73 -15.53
C LEU A 65 25.84 -6.63 -15.82
N ASP A 66 25.75 -7.93 -15.55
CA ASP A 66 26.84 -8.89 -15.77
C ASP A 66 26.87 -9.52 -17.18
N ARG A 67 25.88 -9.26 -18.05
CA ARG A 67 25.75 -9.95 -19.35
C ARG A 67 25.48 -9.00 -20.52
N GLY A 68 26.54 -8.36 -21.03
CA GLY A 68 26.53 -7.80 -22.39
C GLY A 68 25.55 -6.64 -22.59
N PRO A 69 25.26 -6.24 -23.85
CA PRO A 69 24.82 -4.87 -24.15
C PRO A 69 23.51 -4.51 -23.45
N LYS A 70 23.52 -3.31 -22.83
CA LYS A 70 22.43 -2.70 -22.05
C LYS A 70 21.16 -2.56 -22.90
N GLY A 71 20.28 -3.56 -22.84
CA GLY A 71 18.90 -3.41 -23.28
C GLY A 71 18.12 -2.50 -22.30
N ILE A 72 17.07 -1.84 -22.78
CA ILE A 72 16.14 -1.13 -21.89
C ILE A 72 15.38 -2.18 -21.09
N ILE A 73 15.61 -2.23 -19.77
CA ILE A 73 14.80 -3.03 -18.85
C ILE A 73 13.59 -2.17 -18.46
N THR A 74 12.40 -2.59 -18.88
CA THR A 74 11.16 -1.99 -18.42
C THR A 74 10.76 -2.65 -17.09
N GLU A 75 10.66 -1.85 -16.04
CA GLU A 75 10.06 -2.28 -14.77
C GLU A 75 8.61 -1.83 -14.69
N ASN A 76 7.70 -2.78 -14.44
CA ASN A 76 6.32 -2.48 -14.12
C ASN A 76 6.16 -2.55 -12.62
N ILE A 77 5.93 -1.40 -11.98
CA ILE A 77 5.60 -1.31 -10.56
C ILE A 77 4.16 -0.81 -10.48
N GLN A 78 3.31 -1.59 -9.83
CA GLN A 78 1.89 -1.28 -9.70
C GLN A 78 1.48 -1.34 -8.24
N VAL A 79 0.64 -0.37 -7.87
CA VAL A 79 -0.15 -0.44 -6.65
C VAL A 79 -1.60 -0.30 -7.08
N GLU A 80 -2.35 -1.39 -6.91
CA GLU A 80 -3.78 -1.39 -7.15
C GLU A 80 -4.50 -1.23 -5.83
N ASP A 81 -5.50 -0.36 -5.84
CA ASP A 81 -6.35 -0.12 -4.71
C ASP A 81 -7.82 -0.31 -5.14
N ASN A 82 -8.53 -1.17 -4.42
CA ASN A 82 -9.97 -1.33 -4.63
C ASN A 82 -10.73 -0.28 -3.81
N PRO A 83 -11.90 0.22 -4.29
CA PRO A 83 -12.85 1.01 -3.48
C PRO A 83 -12.88 0.50 -2.04
N PRO A 84 -12.50 1.31 -1.03
CA PRO A 84 -12.58 0.85 0.34
C PRO A 84 -14.06 0.54 0.64
N SER A 85 -14.29 -0.49 1.45
CA SER A 85 -15.60 -0.60 2.09
C SER A 85 -15.67 0.40 3.24
N THR A 86 -16.79 0.43 3.96
CA THR A 86 -16.92 1.18 5.21
C THR A 86 -16.01 0.69 6.34
N ARG A 87 -15.37 -0.49 6.19
CA ARG A 87 -14.63 -1.17 7.28
C ARG A 87 -13.16 -1.42 6.97
N ARG A 88 -12.80 -1.54 5.69
CA ARG A 88 -11.47 -1.95 5.28
C ARG A 88 -11.13 -1.51 3.86
N MET A 89 -9.82 -1.48 3.59
CA MET A 89 -9.24 -1.28 2.26
C MET A 89 -8.27 -2.42 1.95
N VAL A 90 -8.25 -2.86 0.69
CA VAL A 90 -7.24 -3.82 0.21
C VAL A 90 -6.31 -3.10 -0.76
N VAL A 91 -5.01 -3.19 -0.46
CA VAL A 91 -3.94 -2.69 -1.32
C VAL A 91 -3.21 -3.89 -1.90
N ARG A 92 -3.07 -3.95 -3.22
CA ARG A 92 -2.26 -4.96 -3.91
C ARG A 92 -1.07 -4.28 -4.56
N TRP A 93 0.04 -4.99 -4.64
CA TRP A 93 1.22 -4.50 -5.33
C TRP A 93 1.94 -5.60 -6.08
N SER A 94 2.60 -5.19 -7.16
CA SER A 94 3.41 -6.07 -7.99
C SER A 94 4.60 -5.31 -8.54
N ALA A 95 5.69 -6.04 -8.78
CA ALA A 95 6.88 -5.54 -9.46
C ALA A 95 7.48 -6.64 -10.32
N THR A 96 8.12 -6.27 -11.43
CA THR A 96 8.80 -7.19 -12.36
C THR A 96 10.31 -7.19 -12.16
N ASN A 97 11.03 -8.07 -12.89
CA ASN A 97 12.48 -8.07 -13.14
C ASN A 97 13.43 -7.81 -11.95
N GLY A 98 12.99 -8.12 -10.72
CA GLY A 98 13.82 -7.95 -9.52
C GLY A 98 13.68 -6.59 -8.84
N ALA A 99 12.72 -5.77 -9.28
CA ALA A 99 12.26 -4.63 -8.50
C ALA A 99 11.53 -5.10 -7.23
N GLU A 100 11.74 -4.37 -6.14
CA GLU A 100 11.20 -4.66 -4.82
C GLU A 100 10.59 -3.39 -4.25
N ILE A 101 9.32 -3.45 -3.85
CA ILE A 101 8.63 -2.35 -3.18
C ILE A 101 8.91 -2.46 -1.69
N GLN A 102 9.47 -1.41 -1.11
CA GLN A 102 9.88 -1.38 0.30
C GLN A 102 8.88 -0.65 1.18
N GLU A 103 8.23 0.40 0.65
CA GLU A 103 7.24 1.17 1.39
C GLU A 103 6.10 1.67 0.49
N ILE A 104 4.88 1.51 0.99
CA ILE A 104 3.65 2.05 0.39
C ILE A 104 2.97 2.92 1.45
N SER A 105 2.72 4.18 1.15
CA SER A 105 1.95 5.08 2.03
C SER A 105 0.48 5.08 1.64
N TYR A 106 -0.41 5.21 2.62
CA TYR A 106 -1.83 5.40 2.39
C TYR A 106 -2.44 6.46 3.30
N MET A 107 -3.54 7.05 2.83
CA MET A 107 -4.45 7.90 3.59
C MET A 107 -5.89 7.57 3.22
N ILE A 108 -6.76 7.53 4.21
CA ILE A 108 -8.19 7.21 4.10
C ILE A 108 -8.94 8.30 4.85
N ILE A 109 -9.94 8.91 4.22
CA ILE A 109 -10.68 10.05 4.76
C ILE A 109 -12.16 9.92 4.44
N GLY A 110 -13.01 10.11 5.44
CA GLY A 110 -14.45 10.00 5.28
C GLY A 110 -15.21 10.34 6.56
N GLU A 111 -16.53 10.26 6.48
CA GLU A 111 -17.40 10.45 7.64
C GLU A 111 -17.53 9.14 8.42
N ALA A 112 -17.20 9.21 9.71
CA ALA A 112 -17.51 8.18 10.71
C ALA A 112 -18.68 8.65 11.58
#